data_AF-A0A2N8R8X5-F1
#
_entry.id   AF-A0A2N8R8X5-F1
#
_cell.length_a   1.000
_cell.length_b   1.000
_cell.length_c   1.000
_cell.angle_alpha   90.00
_cell.angle_beta   90.00
_cell.angle_gamma   90.00
#
_symmetry.space_group_name_H-M   'P 1'
#
loop_
_entity.id
_entity.type
_entity.pdbx_description
1 polymer ?
#
loop_
_entity_poly.entity_id
_entity_poly.type
_entity_poly.pdbx_seq_one_letter_code
_entity_poly.pdbx_strand_id
1 'polypeptide(L)'
;MMKPMLESAPAYDKDPNGSGPFGFTETNPNPIPVNGPIGQLAYLFRLETQSGQRILFHRLGAIDKVDVFEAVTFDGSGWFIFFVDLYHPRRSRLTPDGFRFKKEVAQFSGFHKFCESFPYDFAEKKASQYESGLSMAYIAVSKVSEQIHHNVFNRPLAHKAKLELIRSRLSSFQEQ
;
A
#
# COMPACT_ATOMS: atom_id res chain seq x y z
N MET A 1 -1.76 -19.97 13.29
CA MET A 1 -3.04 -19.43 13.80
C MET A 1 -3.85 -18.61 12.77
N MET A 2 -3.32 -18.21 11.60
CA MET A 2 -4.08 -17.41 10.61
C MET A 2 -5.27 -18.14 9.95
N LYS A 3 -5.14 -19.45 9.68
CA LYS A 3 -6.12 -20.22 8.89
C LYS A 3 -7.56 -20.23 9.47
N PRO A 4 -7.79 -20.53 10.77
CA PRO A 4 -9.15 -20.51 11.33
C PRO A 4 -9.78 -19.11 11.44
N MET A 5 -8.97 -18.04 11.52
CA MET A 5 -9.48 -16.66 11.52
C MET A 5 -9.98 -16.23 10.14
N LEU A 6 -9.29 -16.64 9.07
CA LEU A 6 -9.69 -16.33 7.69
C LEU A 6 -10.97 -17.07 7.27
N GLU A 7 -11.15 -18.30 7.74
CA GLU A 7 -12.33 -19.14 7.42
C GLU A 7 -13.62 -18.67 8.11
N SER A 8 -13.50 -17.95 9.24
CA SER A 8 -14.64 -17.47 10.02
C SER A 8 -14.99 -15.99 9.79
N ALA A 9 -14.11 -15.22 9.13
CA ALA A 9 -14.34 -13.81 8.85
C ALA A 9 -15.38 -13.63 7.71
N PRO A 10 -16.35 -12.70 7.85
CA PRO A 10 -17.37 -12.45 6.82
C PRO A 10 -16.74 -11.88 5.54
N ALA A 11 -17.22 -12.34 4.38
CA ALA A 11 -16.66 -11.97 3.08
C ALA A 11 -17.27 -10.69 2.50
N TYR A 12 -16.77 -9.52 2.88
CA TYR A 12 -17.25 -8.22 2.38
C TYR A 12 -16.21 -7.45 1.56
N ASP A 13 -16.67 -6.51 0.71
CA ASP A 13 -15.77 -5.58 0.00
C ASP A 13 -15.47 -4.32 0.82
N LYS A 14 -16.43 -3.94 1.67
CA LYS A 14 -16.38 -2.86 2.66
C LYS A 14 -17.19 -3.34 3.86
N ASP A 15 -16.72 -3.07 5.07
CA ASP A 15 -17.45 -3.46 6.26
C ASP A 15 -18.84 -2.79 6.27
N PRO A 16 -19.94 -3.55 6.41
CA PRO A 16 -21.30 -3.00 6.45
C PRO A 16 -21.52 -1.95 7.55
N ASN A 17 -20.73 -2.01 8.63
CA ASN A 17 -20.79 -1.07 9.75
C ASN A 17 -19.70 0.01 9.67
N GLY A 18 -18.91 0.02 8.59
CA GLY A 18 -17.82 0.96 8.34
C GLY A 18 -18.32 2.36 7.96
N SER A 19 -17.59 3.38 8.41
CA SER A 19 -17.90 4.79 8.12
C SER A 19 -16.66 5.55 7.62
N GLY A 20 -16.87 6.70 6.98
CA GLY A 20 -15.78 7.51 6.41
C GLY A 20 -15.30 7.06 5.02
N PRO A 21 -14.11 7.54 4.58
CA PRO A 21 -13.58 7.25 3.25
C PRO A 21 -12.85 5.90 3.17
N PHE A 22 -13.23 5.06 2.21
CA PHE A 22 -12.75 3.68 2.08
C PHE A 22 -11.24 3.62 1.84
N GLY A 23 -10.52 2.89 2.70
CA GLY A 23 -9.08 2.72 2.64
C GLY A 23 -8.24 3.89 3.12
N PHE A 24 -8.85 5.02 3.53
CA PHE A 24 -8.12 6.24 3.95
C PHE A 24 -8.22 6.54 5.45
N THR A 25 -8.92 5.71 6.22
CA THR A 25 -8.98 5.79 7.69
C THR A 25 -8.79 4.42 8.32
N GLU A 26 -8.08 4.42 9.44
CA GLU A 26 -7.93 3.29 10.35
C GLU A 26 -9.14 3.05 11.25
N THR A 27 -9.97 4.07 11.49
CA THR A 27 -11.09 4.00 12.45
C THR A 27 -12.41 3.59 11.80
N ASN A 28 -13.31 2.99 12.58
CA ASN A 28 -14.69 2.60 12.23
C ASN A 28 -14.84 1.95 10.84
N PRO A 29 -14.85 0.62 10.82
CA PRO A 29 -14.09 -0.28 9.96
C PRO A 29 -14.13 0.12 8.48
N ASN A 30 -13.21 0.99 8.07
CA ASN A 30 -13.03 1.27 6.66
C ASN A 30 -11.63 1.03 6.08
N PRO A 31 -10.78 0.13 6.65
CA PRO A 31 -9.60 -0.34 5.93
C PRO A 31 -10.02 -1.21 4.75
N ILE A 32 -9.12 -1.40 3.78
CA ILE A 32 -9.33 -2.25 2.62
C ILE A 32 -9.24 -3.73 3.06
N PRO A 33 -10.30 -4.53 2.89
CA PRO A 33 -10.26 -5.97 3.17
C PRO A 33 -9.41 -6.72 2.13
N VAL A 34 -8.42 -7.48 2.57
CA VAL A 34 -7.58 -8.33 1.72
C VAL A 34 -7.30 -9.70 2.34
N ASN A 35 -6.93 -10.66 1.49
CA ASN A 35 -6.56 -12.00 1.93
C ASN A 35 -5.04 -12.12 2.13
N GLY A 36 -4.60 -11.85 3.35
CA GLY A 36 -3.21 -12.00 3.77
C GLY A 36 -2.22 -11.00 3.15
N PRO A 37 -0.92 -11.13 3.47
CA PRO A 37 0.12 -10.21 3.01
C PRO A 37 0.27 -10.13 1.49
N ILE A 38 0.14 -11.27 0.80
CA ILE A 38 0.14 -11.32 -0.67
C ILE A 38 -1.08 -10.57 -1.23
N GLY A 39 -2.23 -10.67 -0.56
CA GLY A 39 -3.45 -9.94 -0.90
C GLY A 39 -3.28 -8.43 -0.86
N GLN A 40 -2.49 -7.90 0.08
CA GLN A 40 -2.18 -6.47 0.18
C GLN A 40 -1.40 -5.98 -1.04
N LEU A 41 -0.30 -6.68 -1.38
CA LEU A 41 0.46 -6.39 -2.60
C LEU A 41 -0.46 -6.47 -3.82
N ALA A 42 -1.18 -7.60 -3.97
CA ALA A 42 -2.14 -7.87 -5.04
C ALA A 42 -3.25 -6.83 -5.19
N TYR A 43 -3.61 -6.14 -4.12
CA TYR A 43 -4.55 -5.04 -4.16
C TYR A 43 -3.86 -3.74 -4.61
N LEU A 44 -2.82 -3.32 -3.88
CA LEU A 44 -2.21 -2.00 -4.03
C LEU A 44 -1.52 -1.81 -5.37
N PHE A 45 -0.80 -2.81 -5.92
CA PHE A 45 -0.14 -2.64 -7.22
C PHE A 45 -1.12 -2.53 -8.39
N ARG A 46 -2.38 -2.96 -8.20
CA ARG A 46 -3.44 -2.82 -9.21
C ARG A 46 -4.11 -1.46 -9.15
N LEU A 47 -3.87 -0.66 -8.12
CA LEU A 47 -4.42 0.68 -8.04
C LEU A 47 -3.71 1.61 -9.02
N GLU A 48 -4.51 2.38 -9.75
CA GLU A 48 -4.09 3.57 -10.45
C GLU A 48 -5.11 4.67 -10.19
N THR A 49 -4.68 5.92 -10.25
CA THR A 49 -5.59 7.06 -10.16
C THR A 49 -6.58 7.04 -11.33
N GLN A 50 -7.65 7.82 -11.24
CA GLN A 50 -8.56 8.04 -12.38
C GLN A 50 -7.85 8.64 -13.61
N SER A 51 -6.72 9.33 -13.44
CA SER A 51 -5.87 9.80 -14.54
C SER A 51 -4.94 8.71 -15.11
N GLY A 52 -4.92 7.50 -14.54
CA GLY A 52 -4.06 6.39 -14.95
C GLY A 52 -2.66 6.42 -14.34
N GLN A 53 -2.41 7.26 -13.34
CA GLN A 53 -1.13 7.27 -12.63
C GLN A 53 -1.05 6.05 -11.72
N ARG A 54 0.00 5.25 -11.92
CA ARG A 54 0.35 4.14 -11.02
C ARG A 54 0.94 4.68 -9.73
N ILE A 55 0.94 3.86 -8.68
CA ILE A 55 1.52 4.22 -7.38
C ILE A 55 2.73 3.37 -7.04
N LEU A 56 3.73 4.01 -6.43
CA LEU A 56 4.73 3.38 -5.59
C LEU A 56 4.19 3.30 -4.16
N PHE A 57 4.56 2.29 -3.38
CA PHE A 57 4.14 2.20 -1.98
C PHE A 57 5.11 1.39 -1.12
N HIS A 58 5.05 1.60 0.19
CA HIS A 58 5.76 0.79 1.17
C HIS A 58 4.95 0.66 2.46
N ARG A 59 5.21 -0.37 3.26
CA ARG A 59 4.53 -0.58 4.55
C ARG A 59 5.18 0.29 5.62
N LEU A 60 4.38 1.06 6.35
CA LEU A 60 4.83 1.84 7.51
C LEU A 60 4.84 1.00 8.80
N GLY A 61 3.86 0.11 8.96
CA GLY A 61 3.65 -0.66 10.17
C GLY A 61 2.20 -1.13 10.27
N ALA A 62 1.73 -1.36 11.49
CA ALA A 62 0.31 -1.58 11.76
C ALA A 62 -0.18 -0.70 12.91
N ILE A 63 -1.46 -0.36 12.86
CA ILE A 63 -2.24 0.14 14.00
C ILE A 63 -3.19 -1.00 14.39
N ASP A 64 -2.99 -1.55 15.58
CA ASP A 64 -3.62 -2.80 16.03
C ASP A 64 -3.42 -3.95 15.03
N LYS A 65 -4.46 -4.28 14.25
CA LYS A 65 -4.47 -5.36 13.24
C LYS A 65 -4.49 -4.82 11.80
N VAL A 66 -4.53 -3.50 11.62
CA VAL A 66 -4.66 -2.85 10.32
C VAL A 66 -3.29 -2.38 9.87
N ASP A 67 -2.83 -2.88 8.73
CA ASP A 67 -1.57 -2.44 8.13
C ASP A 67 -1.72 -1.08 7.49
N VAL A 68 -0.68 -0.26 7.63
CA VAL A 68 -0.63 1.08 7.09
C VAL A 68 0.45 1.17 6.02
N PHE A 69 0.08 1.71 4.86
CA PHE A 69 0.96 1.91 3.73
C PHE A 69 1.03 3.38 3.37
N GLU A 70 2.23 3.89 3.11
CA GLU A 70 2.41 5.15 2.42
C GLU A 70 2.56 4.87 0.92
N ALA A 71 1.94 5.72 0.10
CA ALA A 71 2.00 5.62 -1.35
C ALA A 71 2.18 6.99 -2.03
N VAL A 72 2.76 6.96 -3.23
CA VAL A 72 2.93 8.15 -4.08
C VAL A 72 2.70 7.77 -5.54
N THR A 73 2.09 8.66 -6.34
CA THR A 73 1.99 8.45 -7.80
C THR A 73 3.38 8.45 -8.46
N PHE A 74 3.53 7.79 -9.60
CA PHE A 74 4.82 7.73 -10.31
C PHE A 74 5.37 9.10 -10.68
N ASP A 75 4.51 10.09 -10.94
CA ASP A 75 4.89 11.47 -11.24
C ASP A 75 5.13 12.34 -9.97
N GLY A 76 4.95 11.78 -8.77
CA GLY A 76 5.13 12.50 -7.50
C GLY A 76 4.00 13.47 -7.12
N SER A 77 2.96 13.60 -7.95
CA SER A 77 1.89 14.60 -7.78
C SER A 77 0.89 14.27 -6.67
N GLY A 78 0.69 12.99 -6.35
CA GLY A 78 -0.28 12.54 -5.34
C GLY A 78 0.36 11.67 -4.27
N TRP A 79 0.11 11.99 -3.00
CA TRP A 79 0.57 11.23 -1.84
C TRP A 79 -0.62 10.71 -1.03
N PHE A 80 -0.52 9.46 -0.56
CA PHE A 80 -1.63 8.76 0.08
C PHE A 80 -1.15 7.94 1.27
N ILE A 81 -2.08 7.71 2.20
CA ILE A 81 -1.92 6.72 3.27
C ILE A 81 -3.08 5.75 3.15
N PHE A 82 -2.77 4.48 2.93
CA PHE A 82 -3.76 3.41 2.84
C PHE A 82 -3.77 2.56 4.10
N PHE A 83 -4.96 2.17 4.51
CA PHE A 83 -5.21 1.25 5.62
C PHE A 83 -5.76 -0.05 5.07
N VAL A 84 -5.14 -1.16 5.44
CA VAL A 84 -5.42 -2.47 4.84
C VAL A 84 -5.56 -3.53 5.92
N ASP A 85 -6.69 -4.21 5.94
CA ASP A 85 -6.96 -5.32 6.86
C ASP A 85 -6.79 -6.64 6.12
N LEU A 86 -5.83 -7.46 6.56
CA LEU A 86 -5.43 -8.70 5.89
C LEU A 86 -6.14 -9.95 6.39
N TYR A 87 -7.03 -9.82 7.37
CA TYR A 87 -7.71 -10.95 8.03
C TYR A 87 -9.05 -11.30 7.37
N HIS A 88 -9.12 -11.25 6.04
CA HIS A 88 -10.34 -11.51 5.27
C HIS A 88 -10.20 -12.70 4.31
N PRO A 89 -11.26 -13.50 4.10
CA PRO A 89 -11.20 -14.68 3.22
C PRO A 89 -10.93 -14.32 1.76
N ARG A 90 -11.24 -13.09 1.35
CA ARG A 90 -11.05 -12.58 -0.01
C ARG A 90 -10.60 -11.13 -0.02
N ARG A 91 -10.06 -10.71 -1.16
CA ARG A 91 -9.75 -9.32 -1.46
C ARG A 91 -10.98 -8.53 -1.87
N SER A 92 -11.06 -7.27 -1.45
CA SER A 92 -12.06 -6.32 -1.92
C SER A 92 -11.94 -6.05 -3.42
N ARG A 93 -13.09 -5.80 -4.03
CA ARG A 93 -13.31 -5.43 -5.43
C ARG A 93 -13.67 -3.95 -5.58
N LEU A 94 -13.73 -3.21 -4.48
CA LEU A 94 -13.87 -1.76 -4.48
C LEU A 94 -12.49 -1.11 -4.43
N THR A 95 -12.41 0.15 -4.84
CA THR A 95 -11.21 0.99 -4.74
C THR A 95 -11.48 2.19 -3.85
N PRO A 96 -10.45 2.77 -3.20
CA PRO A 96 -10.57 4.08 -2.58
C PRO A 96 -11.02 5.12 -3.60
N ASP A 97 -11.68 6.17 -3.14
CA ASP A 97 -12.13 7.26 -4.00
C ASP A 97 -10.94 7.89 -4.75
N GLY A 98 -11.14 8.21 -6.04
CA GLY A 98 -10.07 8.71 -6.91
C GLY A 98 -9.18 7.63 -7.55
N PHE A 99 -9.42 6.35 -7.24
CA PHE A 99 -8.70 5.21 -7.83
C PHE A 99 -9.60 4.33 -8.70
N ARG A 100 -8.96 3.51 -9.53
CA ARG A 100 -9.54 2.37 -10.24
C ARG A 100 -8.53 1.23 -10.28
N PHE A 101 -9.00 0.02 -10.62
CA PHE A 101 -8.09 -1.08 -10.90
C PHE A 101 -7.57 -1.03 -12.34
N LYS A 102 -6.25 -1.20 -12.49
CA LYS A 102 -5.60 -1.44 -13.77
C LYS A 102 -6.17 -2.72 -14.43
N LYS A 103 -6.36 -2.67 -15.74
CA LYS A 103 -6.86 -3.77 -16.56
C LYS A 103 -5.80 -4.81 -16.95
N GLU A 104 -4.54 -4.38 -17.04
CA GLU A 104 -3.41 -5.24 -17.44
C GLU A 104 -2.80 -6.02 -16.29
N VAL A 105 -2.03 -7.06 -16.62
CA VAL A 105 -1.16 -7.77 -15.66
C VAL A 105 -0.21 -6.74 -15.06
N ALA A 106 -0.35 -6.52 -13.75
CA ALA A 106 0.41 -5.50 -13.06
C ALA A 106 1.59 -6.12 -12.32
N GLN A 107 2.78 -5.61 -12.65
CA GLN A 107 4.02 -5.89 -11.93
C GLN A 107 4.06 -5.07 -10.63
N PHE A 108 4.72 -5.60 -9.60
CA PHE A 108 4.82 -4.96 -8.29
C PHE A 108 5.56 -3.63 -8.40
N SER A 109 4.95 -2.59 -7.83
CA SER A 109 5.50 -1.23 -7.76
C SER A 109 5.73 -0.78 -6.32
N GLY A 110 5.65 -1.69 -5.35
CA GLY A 110 5.82 -1.34 -3.95
C GLY A 110 6.08 -2.55 -3.08
N PHE A 111 6.35 -2.30 -1.80
CA PHE A 111 6.89 -3.29 -0.88
C PHE A 111 5.95 -3.50 0.32
N HIS A 112 5.90 -4.73 0.82
CA HIS A 112 5.27 -5.05 2.11
C HIS A 112 6.24 -4.82 3.29
N LYS A 113 7.44 -4.29 3.03
CA LYS A 113 8.43 -3.91 4.04
C LYS A 113 8.58 -2.40 4.08
N PHE A 114 9.13 -1.90 5.18
CA PHE A 114 9.52 -0.51 5.31
C PHE A 114 10.72 -0.16 4.40
N CYS A 115 10.73 1.11 3.99
CA CYS A 115 11.69 1.71 3.07
C CYS A 115 12.15 3.01 3.74
N GLU A 116 13.46 3.15 3.94
CA GLU A 116 14.04 4.23 4.74
C GLU A 116 13.98 5.56 3.98
N SER A 117 14.22 5.50 2.67
CA SER A 117 14.25 6.68 1.80
C SER A 117 13.13 6.62 0.77
N PHE A 118 11.96 6.09 1.13
CA PHE A 118 10.86 5.91 0.17
C PHE A 118 10.51 7.23 -0.57
N PRO A 119 10.40 7.23 -1.92
CA PRO A 119 10.60 6.10 -2.85
C PRO A 119 12.00 6.01 -3.50
N TYR A 120 12.97 6.79 -3.05
CA TYR A 120 14.31 6.88 -3.61
C TYR A 120 15.14 5.61 -3.45
N ASP A 121 14.84 4.78 -2.45
CA ASP A 121 15.50 3.48 -2.20
C ASP A 121 14.85 2.30 -2.97
N PHE A 122 14.02 2.58 -3.97
CA PHE A 122 13.28 1.55 -4.72
C PHE A 122 14.21 0.52 -5.39
N ALA A 123 15.32 0.96 -5.97
CA ALA A 123 16.24 0.10 -6.70
C ALA A 123 16.93 -0.90 -5.75
N GLU A 124 17.45 -0.40 -4.64
CA GLU A 124 18.10 -1.17 -3.58
C GLU A 124 17.10 -2.14 -2.94
N LYS A 125 15.91 -1.66 -2.59
CA LYS A 125 14.84 -2.49 -2.00
C LYS A 125 14.38 -3.57 -2.97
N LYS A 126 14.23 -3.28 -4.27
CA LYS A 126 13.97 -4.30 -5.29
C LYS A 126 15.09 -5.34 -5.37
N ALA A 127 16.36 -4.91 -5.37
CA ALA A 127 17.50 -5.82 -5.43
C ALA A 127 17.53 -6.78 -4.24
N SER A 128 17.19 -6.30 -3.03
CA SER A 128 17.05 -7.17 -1.84
C SER A 128 15.96 -8.24 -1.93
N GLN A 129 15.04 -8.14 -2.91
CA GLN A 129 14.01 -9.17 -3.17
C GLN A 129 14.51 -10.27 -4.12
N TYR A 130 15.80 -10.30 -4.46
CA TYR A 130 16.35 -11.30 -5.36
C TYR A 130 16.23 -12.71 -4.79
N GLU A 131 16.58 -12.90 -3.52
CA GLU A 131 16.55 -14.21 -2.85
C GLU A 131 15.13 -14.76 -2.67
N SER A 132 14.11 -13.89 -2.61
CA SER A 132 12.72 -14.32 -2.52
C SER A 132 12.13 -14.78 -3.86
N GLY A 133 12.89 -14.66 -4.96
CA GLY A 133 12.41 -14.95 -6.33
C GLY A 133 11.36 -13.94 -6.84
N LEU A 134 10.98 -12.96 -6.03
CA LEU A 134 9.96 -11.98 -6.37
C LEU A 134 10.53 -10.83 -7.22
N SER A 135 11.84 -10.65 -7.29
CA SER A 135 12.50 -9.55 -8.02
C SER A 135 12.00 -9.39 -9.46
N MET A 136 11.71 -10.50 -10.15
CA MET A 136 11.19 -10.49 -11.53
C MET A 136 9.71 -10.09 -11.64
N ALA A 137 8.95 -10.18 -10.55
CA ALA A 137 7.57 -9.71 -10.49
C ALA A 137 7.47 -8.19 -10.34
N TYR A 138 8.56 -7.48 -9.98
CA TYR A 138 8.59 -6.02 -9.86
C TYR A 138 8.80 -5.32 -11.20
N ILE A 139 8.27 -4.10 -11.31
CA ILE A 139 8.53 -3.20 -12.45
C ILE A 139 10.03 -3.00 -12.68
N ALA A 140 10.44 -2.77 -13.93
CA ALA A 140 11.80 -2.35 -14.23
C ALA A 140 12.12 -1.01 -13.54
N VAL A 141 13.32 -0.86 -12.99
CA VAL A 141 13.76 0.39 -12.33
C VAL A 141 13.68 1.58 -13.30
N SER A 142 13.94 1.34 -14.58
CA SER A 142 13.81 2.35 -15.65
C SER A 142 12.41 2.97 -15.78
N LYS A 143 11.36 2.36 -15.21
CA LYS A 143 10.00 2.93 -15.20
C LYS A 143 9.83 4.08 -14.22
N VAL A 144 10.74 4.24 -13.26
CA VAL A 144 10.68 5.26 -12.20
C VAL A 144 12.02 5.99 -12.02
N SER A 145 13.07 5.59 -12.71
CA SER A 145 14.42 6.14 -12.54
C SER A 145 14.48 7.62 -12.86
N GLU A 146 13.82 8.08 -13.92
CA GLU A 146 13.83 9.50 -14.31
C GLU A 146 13.25 10.38 -13.19
N GLN A 147 12.11 9.97 -12.62
CA GLN A 147 11.45 10.70 -11.53
C GLN A 147 12.28 10.68 -10.24
N ILE A 148 12.93 9.55 -9.95
CA ILE A 148 13.88 9.42 -8.83
C ILE A 148 15.06 10.37 -9.05
N HIS A 149 15.71 10.35 -10.22
CA HIS A 149 16.85 11.21 -10.55
C HIS A 149 16.51 12.70 -10.51
N HIS A 150 15.31 13.08 -10.97
CA HIS A 150 14.84 14.47 -10.95
C HIS A 150 14.29 14.92 -9.59
N ASN A 151 14.33 14.06 -8.56
CA ASN A 151 13.86 14.38 -7.20
C ASN A 151 12.42 14.94 -7.15
N VAL A 152 11.52 14.35 -7.95
CA VAL A 152 10.13 14.86 -8.04
C VAL A 152 9.27 14.48 -6.83
N PHE A 153 9.70 13.49 -6.03
CA PHE A 153 8.95 12.93 -4.91
C PHE A 153 9.08 13.78 -3.63
N ASN A 154 8.46 14.95 -3.64
CA ASN A 154 8.43 15.84 -2.50
C ASN A 154 7.12 15.69 -1.72
N ARG A 155 7.20 15.14 -0.50
CA ARG A 155 6.04 15.03 0.41
C ARG A 155 5.51 16.44 0.74
N PRO A 156 4.23 16.75 0.44
CA PRO A 156 3.60 17.99 0.87
C PRO A 156 3.60 18.11 2.40
N LEU A 157 3.61 19.34 2.93
CA LEU A 157 3.63 19.58 4.38
C LEU A 157 2.46 18.89 5.12
N ALA A 158 1.25 18.97 4.54
CA ALA A 158 0.08 18.30 5.09
C ALA A 158 0.25 16.77 5.17
N HIS A 159 0.91 16.17 4.17
CA HIS A 159 1.18 14.73 4.17
C HIS A 159 2.24 14.37 5.22
N LYS A 160 3.29 15.17 5.38
CA LYS A 160 4.29 14.99 6.46
C LYS A 160 3.63 15.03 7.84
N ALA A 161 2.76 16.02 8.09
CA ALA A 161 2.03 16.12 9.35
C ALA A 161 1.14 14.88 9.60
N LYS A 162 0.47 14.38 8.55
CA LYS A 162 -0.32 13.14 8.64
C LYS A 162 0.55 11.93 8.97
N LEU A 163 1.73 11.79 8.36
CA LEU A 163 2.66 10.70 8.67
C LEU A 163 3.12 10.72 10.12
N GLU A 164 3.44 11.88 10.67
CA GLU A 164 3.86 11.99 12.08
C GLU A 164 2.74 11.54 13.03
N LEU A 165 1.50 11.95 12.79
CA LEU A 165 0.34 11.48 13.55
C LEU A 165 0.12 9.97 13.43
N ILE A 166 0.35 9.40 12.26
CA ILE A 166 0.22 7.95 12.04
C ILE A 166 1.34 7.19 12.75
N ARG A 167 2.58 7.67 12.63
CA ARG A 167 3.76 7.06 13.27
C ARG A 167 3.60 7.00 14.79
N SER A 168 3.03 8.03 15.42
CA SER A 168 2.78 8.03 16.86
C SER A 168 1.71 7.02 17.31
N ARG A 169 0.98 6.41 16.38
CA ARG A 169 -0.11 5.46 16.65
C ARG A 169 0.21 4.03 16.21
N LEU A 170 1.34 3.81 15.53
CA LEU A 170 1.73 2.47 15.12
C LEU A 170 1.95 1.59 16.36
N SER A 171 1.24 0.48 16.43
CA SER A 171 1.40 -0.55 17.47
C SER A 171 2.51 -1.54 17.11
N SER A 172 2.89 -1.60 15.83
CA SER A 172 4.06 -2.33 15.37
C SER A 172 4.86 -1.49 14.39
N PHE A 173 6.17 -1.48 14.60
CA PHE A 173 7.16 -0.95 13.68
C PHE A 173 7.83 -2.13 13.00
N GLN A 174 8.04 -2.06 11.70
CA GLN A 174 9.08 -2.85 11.05
C GLN A 174 10.33 -1.98 11.03
N GLU A 175 11.11 -2.06 12.10
CA GLU A 175 12.50 -1.62 12.05
C GLU A 175 13.33 -2.60 11.20
N GLN A 176 14.39 -2.05 10.61
CA GLN A 176 15.40 -2.61 9.69
C GLN A 176 15.46 -4.13 9.53
#